data_AF-A0AAE4KK01-F1
#
_entry.id   AF-A0AAE4KK01-F1
#
_cell.length_a   1.000
_cell.length_b   1.000
_cell.length_c   1.000
_cell.angle_alpha   90.00
_cell.angle_beta   90.00
_cell.angle_gamma   90.00
#
_symmetry.space_group_name_H-M   'P 1'
#
loop_
_entity.id
_entity.type
_entity.pdbx_description
1 polymer ?
#
loop_
_entity_poly.entity_id
_entity_poly.type
_entity_poly.pdbx_seq_one_letter_code
_entity_poly.pdbx_strand_id
1 'polypeptide(L)'
;MRILNILRGRRSATDSVQDDAGWESPRTGAELLATPYRQQLLRAIQESTSLTAPVFEAYVKEPLQRYAERVQLLPASESHHHSYPGGMLDHGLETCVFGLRLRRQHLLPPKESPEKQSSAGELWSVAVIYACLLHDIAKVLVDVDIHLRSGRRWCLWEGIIPDQYRVRYIKGRDYFLHAAANPLLCKEVIGNPGLEWLRSQPELFGLVMYTISGHTERSGVVGEIVSQADRASVAKSLGGKVSNIDKAPRESLQSKLKGAICHIVTERIRLNEKGAQGFVTPEALWLVTPLVPREIKSYLLSHGIEGVPSNESRLYDEMQSHGLIIENPEGRSVWKCRVQMGEWRTDLSMLKVHKSLVWSGDEEPEIFSGSVESLDVGESGEGSQPARQHRKDQEPGDKPATTEISRERTESSRTEKIHDDLEASILDIATGGDEKAAPGLERQPRNPDTGAEKLAEQASLGQSSPGEEFLSWLRDGLKTHKVLMNDSKALVHAVDGMLMVVSPKVFKRYCQEVSGEEKGWKEVQDSFQKLKLHKKNKDGGSFHKVKVVGPNKKSSTLSGYLVGKYDLMEGGKEVFDNPFIDLIDGKPEE
;
A
#
# COMPACT_ATOMS: atom_id res chain seq x y z
N MET A 1 -52.78 -28.99 -5.69
CA MET A 1 -54.03 -28.21 -5.55
C MET A 1 -54.17 -27.80 -4.10
N ARG A 2 -54.09 -26.47 -3.81
CA ARG A 2 -54.61 -25.76 -2.60
C ARG A 2 -53.91 -26.09 -1.26
N ILE A 3 -53.39 -25.18 -0.43
CA ILE A 3 -53.65 -23.78 -0.07
C ILE A 3 -52.40 -23.28 0.70
N LEU A 4 -51.90 -22.07 0.45
CA LEU A 4 -51.45 -21.14 1.51
C LEU A 4 -51.16 -19.75 0.90
N ASN A 5 -52.24 -18.99 0.70
CA ASN A 5 -52.21 -17.54 0.69
C ASN A 5 -52.89 -17.11 2.00
N ILE A 6 -52.51 -15.92 2.50
CA ILE A 6 -53.00 -15.23 3.72
C ILE A 6 -51.99 -15.31 4.87
N LEU A 7 -51.05 -14.36 4.88
CA LEU A 7 -50.76 -13.48 6.01
C LEU A 7 -50.08 -12.20 5.46
N ARG A 8 -50.86 -11.37 4.76
CA ARG A 8 -50.53 -9.96 4.50
C ARG A 8 -51.15 -9.13 5.62
N GLY A 9 -50.34 -8.69 6.57
CA GLY A 9 -50.69 -7.65 7.54
C GLY A 9 -49.81 -6.42 7.32
N ARG A 10 -50.41 -5.37 6.74
CA ARG A 10 -49.84 -4.04 6.50
C ARG A 10 -49.22 -3.46 7.78
N ARG A 11 -47.99 -2.92 7.70
CA ARG A 11 -47.59 -1.69 8.41
C ARG A 11 -46.65 -0.82 7.56
N SER A 12 -47.12 0.41 7.37
CA SER A 12 -46.49 1.69 7.03
C SER A 12 -45.45 1.74 5.90
N ALA A 13 -45.92 2.16 4.73
CA ALA A 13 -45.12 2.92 3.79
C ALA A 13 -45.04 4.37 4.29
N THR A 14 -43.87 4.78 4.76
CA THR A 14 -43.45 6.19 4.88
C THR A 14 -41.93 6.22 4.91
N ASP A 15 -41.37 6.99 3.97
CA ASP A 15 -40.00 7.48 3.85
C ASP A 15 -38.89 6.50 3.44
N SER A 16 -38.98 6.05 2.18
CA SER A 16 -37.79 5.71 1.40
C SER A 16 -37.09 6.99 0.93
N VAL A 17 -36.28 7.59 1.79
CA VAL A 17 -35.06 8.26 1.34
C VAL A 17 -33.94 7.27 1.64
N GLN A 18 -33.79 6.28 0.75
CA GLN A 18 -32.66 5.37 0.81
C GLN A 18 -31.42 6.16 0.40
N ASP A 19 -30.50 6.28 1.34
CA ASP A 19 -29.16 6.81 1.16
C ASP A 19 -28.45 5.99 0.05
N ASP A 20 -28.35 6.53 -1.17
CA ASP A 20 -27.67 5.91 -2.32
C ASP A 20 -26.13 5.92 -2.15
N ALA A 21 -25.62 6.44 -1.03
CA ALA A 21 -24.20 6.46 -0.72
C ALA A 21 -23.66 5.06 -0.33
N GLY A 22 -22.72 4.53 -1.11
CA GLY A 22 -21.93 3.35 -0.74
C GLY A 22 -22.29 2.02 -1.42
N TRP A 23 -23.10 2.04 -2.47
CA TRP A 23 -23.36 0.87 -3.34
C TRP A 23 -22.57 0.97 -4.65
N GLU A 24 -21.84 -0.08 -4.98
CA GLU A 24 -21.08 -0.18 -6.23
C GLU A 24 -21.85 -1.01 -7.27
N SER A 25 -21.84 -0.56 -8.52
CA SER A 25 -22.40 -1.33 -9.64
C SER A 25 -21.36 -2.28 -10.23
N PRO A 26 -21.69 -3.55 -10.49
CA PRO A 26 -20.79 -4.48 -11.20
C PRO A 26 -20.40 -3.94 -12.57
N ARG A 27 -19.15 -4.19 -12.97
CA ARG A 27 -18.59 -3.77 -14.25
C ARG A 27 -17.96 -4.98 -14.96
N THR A 28 -17.92 -4.92 -16.28
CA THR A 28 -17.22 -5.91 -17.10
C THR A 28 -15.70 -5.79 -16.94
N GLY A 29 -14.97 -6.86 -17.25
CA GLY A 29 -13.51 -6.83 -17.18
C GLY A 29 -12.90 -5.79 -18.10
N ALA A 30 -13.51 -5.57 -19.27
CA ALA A 30 -13.08 -4.54 -20.22
C ALA A 30 -13.23 -3.12 -19.64
N GLU A 31 -14.37 -2.80 -19.02
CA GLU A 31 -14.59 -1.50 -18.38
C GLU A 31 -13.65 -1.27 -17.20
N LEU A 32 -13.43 -2.31 -16.39
CA LEU A 32 -12.53 -2.24 -15.25
C LEU A 32 -11.09 -2.00 -15.68
N LEU A 33 -10.65 -2.60 -16.78
CA LEU A 33 -9.30 -2.41 -17.33
C LEU A 33 -9.14 -1.12 -18.13
N ALA A 34 -10.22 -0.41 -18.48
CA ALA A 34 -10.18 0.73 -19.42
C ALA A 34 -9.54 2.01 -18.85
N THR A 35 -9.28 2.09 -17.54
CA THR A 35 -8.64 3.29 -16.95
C THR A 35 -7.26 3.53 -17.56
N PRO A 36 -6.81 4.79 -17.74
CA PRO A 36 -5.51 5.08 -18.34
C PRO A 36 -4.34 4.35 -17.66
N TYR A 37 -4.36 4.27 -16.33
CA TYR A 37 -3.35 3.57 -15.56
C TYR A 37 -3.32 2.06 -15.85
N ARG A 38 -4.47 1.40 -15.82
CA ARG A 38 -4.57 -0.05 -16.10
C ARG A 38 -4.23 -0.38 -17.55
N GLN A 39 -4.54 0.51 -18.50
CA GLN A 39 -4.11 0.38 -19.89
C GLN A 39 -2.59 0.53 -20.06
N GLN A 40 -1.91 1.36 -19.25
CA GLN A 40 -0.45 1.40 -19.22
C GLN A 40 0.13 0.10 -18.67
N LEU A 41 -0.41 -0.43 -17.57
CA LEU A 41 0.03 -1.72 -17.02
C LEU A 41 -0.19 -2.87 -18.01
N LEU A 42 -1.34 -2.91 -18.68
CA LEU A 42 -1.63 -3.92 -19.70
C LEU A 42 -0.65 -3.85 -20.88
N ARG A 43 -0.30 -2.65 -21.35
CA ARG A 43 0.74 -2.46 -22.37
C ARG A 43 2.10 -2.95 -21.90
N ALA A 44 2.49 -2.60 -20.67
CA ALA A 44 3.75 -3.08 -20.10
C ALA A 44 3.79 -4.61 -19.96
N ILE A 45 2.67 -5.26 -19.62
CA ILE A 45 2.54 -6.73 -19.62
C ILE A 45 2.72 -7.28 -21.05
N GLN A 46 2.06 -6.66 -22.04
CA GLN A 46 2.14 -7.08 -23.44
C GLN A 46 3.58 -6.96 -23.98
N GLU A 47 4.22 -5.82 -23.80
CA GLU A 47 5.62 -5.55 -24.17
C GLU A 47 6.62 -6.42 -23.39
N SER A 48 6.19 -6.99 -22.27
CA SER A 48 6.99 -7.91 -21.47
C SER A 48 7.01 -9.35 -22.00
N THR A 49 6.15 -9.66 -22.97
CA THR A 49 6.00 -10.98 -23.59
C THR A 49 6.24 -10.93 -25.09
N SER A 50 6.61 -12.05 -25.70
CA SER A 50 6.82 -12.15 -27.15
C SER A 50 5.62 -12.80 -27.87
N LEU A 51 4.44 -12.76 -27.23
CA LEU A 51 3.23 -13.41 -27.73
C LEU A 51 2.66 -12.67 -28.95
N THR A 52 2.14 -13.43 -29.91
CA THR A 52 1.34 -12.84 -31.00
C THR A 52 0.02 -12.29 -30.44
N ALA A 53 -0.56 -11.29 -31.09
CA ALA A 53 -1.78 -10.65 -30.59
C ALA A 53 -2.93 -11.64 -30.28
N PRO A 54 -3.24 -12.67 -31.11
CA PRO A 54 -4.27 -13.64 -30.77
C PRO A 54 -3.95 -14.51 -29.54
N VAL A 55 -2.67 -14.85 -29.36
CA VAL A 55 -2.23 -15.65 -28.21
C VAL A 55 -2.23 -14.80 -26.94
N PHE A 56 -1.77 -13.55 -27.02
CA PHE A 56 -1.86 -12.60 -25.91
C PHE A 56 -3.30 -12.36 -25.48
N GLU A 57 -4.23 -12.20 -26.44
CA GLU A 57 -5.64 -12.01 -26.14
C GLU A 57 -6.20 -13.21 -25.34
N ALA A 58 -6.00 -14.43 -25.86
CA ALA A 58 -6.58 -15.65 -25.28
C ALA A 58 -5.93 -16.07 -23.94
N TYR A 59 -4.60 -15.91 -23.81
CA TYR A 59 -3.83 -16.46 -22.69
C TYR A 59 -3.40 -15.41 -21.65
N VAL A 60 -3.59 -14.12 -21.92
CA VAL A 60 -3.23 -13.07 -20.95
C VAL A 60 -4.39 -12.11 -20.72
N LYS A 61 -4.89 -11.47 -21.77
CA LYS A 61 -5.91 -10.41 -21.63
C LYS A 61 -7.27 -10.96 -21.17
N GLU A 62 -7.72 -12.09 -21.72
CA GLU A 62 -8.93 -12.75 -21.25
C GLU A 62 -8.85 -13.19 -19.78
N PRO A 63 -7.78 -13.88 -19.31
CA PRO A 63 -7.58 -14.13 -17.88
C PRO A 63 -7.57 -12.86 -17.01
N LEU A 64 -6.95 -11.78 -17.48
CA LEU A 64 -6.97 -10.48 -16.78
C LEU A 64 -8.37 -9.90 -16.67
N GLN A 65 -9.18 -10.00 -17.73
CA GLN A 65 -10.59 -9.58 -17.70
C GLN A 65 -11.41 -10.44 -16.72
N ARG A 66 -11.24 -11.76 -16.74
CA ARG A 66 -11.91 -12.66 -15.79
C ARG A 66 -11.48 -12.37 -14.35
N TYR A 67 -10.19 -12.14 -14.11
CA TYR A 67 -9.69 -11.69 -12.82
C TYR A 67 -10.35 -10.37 -12.38
N ALA A 68 -10.37 -9.37 -13.25
CA ALA A 68 -11.00 -8.07 -12.98
C ALA A 68 -12.48 -8.23 -12.63
N GLU A 69 -13.23 -9.08 -13.34
CA GLU A 69 -14.65 -9.31 -13.06
C GLU A 69 -14.91 -9.99 -11.72
N ARG A 70 -13.93 -10.73 -11.19
CA ARG A 70 -14.02 -11.39 -9.88
C ARG A 70 -13.68 -10.44 -8.74
N VAL A 71 -12.65 -9.61 -8.90
CA VAL A 71 -12.21 -8.68 -7.85
C VAL A 71 -12.91 -7.32 -7.91
N GLN A 72 -13.56 -6.97 -9.03
CA GLN A 72 -14.34 -5.75 -9.21
C GLN A 72 -13.63 -4.50 -8.64
N LEU A 73 -14.30 -3.75 -7.75
CA LEU A 73 -13.74 -2.60 -7.05
C LEU A 73 -13.32 -2.95 -5.61
N LEU A 74 -12.99 -4.20 -5.32
CA LEU A 74 -12.54 -4.59 -3.99
C LEU A 74 -11.22 -3.90 -3.64
N PRO A 75 -11.06 -3.45 -2.39
CA PRO A 75 -9.77 -3.09 -1.84
C PRO A 75 -8.92 -4.34 -1.61
N ALA A 76 -7.61 -4.25 -1.82
CA ALA A 76 -6.68 -5.35 -1.52
C ALA A 76 -6.38 -5.49 -0.01
N SER A 77 -6.68 -4.45 0.78
CA SER A 77 -6.33 -4.37 2.21
C SER A 77 -7.22 -3.35 2.96
N GLU A 78 -7.33 -3.47 4.28
CA GLU A 78 -8.12 -2.54 5.11
C GLU A 78 -7.47 -1.16 5.30
N SER A 79 -6.14 -1.12 5.35
CA SER A 79 -5.41 0.06 5.84
C SER A 79 -4.12 0.38 5.07
N HIS A 80 -3.82 -0.38 4.01
CA HIS A 80 -2.59 -0.21 3.22
C HIS A 80 -2.83 0.54 1.90
N HIS A 81 -1.78 0.62 1.07
CA HIS A 81 -1.75 1.41 -0.15
C HIS A 81 -2.84 1.05 -1.18
N HIS A 82 -3.32 -0.20 -1.19
CA HIS A 82 -4.40 -0.64 -2.07
C HIS A 82 -5.75 -0.78 -1.33
N SER A 83 -5.98 0.01 -0.27
CA SER A 83 -7.23 0.04 0.49
C SER A 83 -8.37 0.82 -0.16
N TYR A 84 -8.13 1.41 -1.33
CA TYR A 84 -9.12 2.16 -2.09
C TYR A 84 -9.94 1.24 -3.03
N PRO A 85 -11.10 1.69 -3.54
CA PRO A 85 -11.91 0.93 -4.48
C PRO A 85 -11.14 0.55 -5.75
N GLY A 86 -11.04 -0.75 -6.04
CA GLY A 86 -10.29 -1.30 -7.17
C GLY A 86 -8.81 -1.53 -6.91
N GLY A 87 -8.34 -1.32 -5.67
CA GLY A 87 -6.95 -1.57 -5.29
C GLY A 87 -6.50 -3.01 -5.49
N MET A 88 -7.41 -4.00 -5.37
CA MET A 88 -7.07 -5.41 -5.62
C MET A 88 -6.77 -5.72 -7.10
N LEU A 89 -7.45 -5.02 -8.02
CA LEU A 89 -7.15 -5.14 -9.44
C LEU A 89 -5.80 -4.49 -9.77
N ASP A 90 -5.56 -3.31 -9.22
CA ASP A 90 -4.29 -2.59 -9.44
C ASP A 90 -3.11 -3.39 -8.89
N HIS A 91 -3.22 -3.91 -7.66
CA HIS A 91 -2.20 -4.77 -7.05
C HIS A 91 -1.87 -5.98 -7.93
N GLY A 92 -2.89 -6.69 -8.44
CA GLY A 92 -2.68 -7.85 -9.31
C GLY A 92 -1.96 -7.49 -10.62
N LEU A 93 -2.33 -6.37 -11.25
CA LEU A 93 -1.69 -5.90 -12.48
C LEU A 93 -0.25 -5.43 -12.25
N GLU A 94 -0.01 -4.67 -11.18
CA GLU A 94 1.33 -4.23 -10.79
C GLU A 94 2.24 -5.42 -10.49
N THR A 95 1.74 -6.39 -9.72
CA THR A 95 2.47 -7.63 -9.40
C THR A 95 2.83 -8.40 -10.67
N CYS A 96 1.94 -8.48 -11.67
CA CYS A 96 2.27 -9.07 -12.98
C CYS A 96 3.41 -8.34 -13.69
N VAL A 97 3.38 -7.00 -13.73
CA VAL A 97 4.45 -6.21 -14.36
C VAL A 97 5.80 -6.45 -13.67
N PHE A 98 5.84 -6.42 -12.34
CA PHE A 98 7.07 -6.70 -11.58
C PHE A 98 7.53 -8.14 -11.76
N GLY A 99 6.60 -9.10 -11.71
CA GLY A 99 6.89 -10.52 -11.89
C GLY A 99 7.53 -10.81 -13.25
N LEU A 100 7.01 -10.23 -14.33
CA LEU A 100 7.58 -10.38 -15.67
C LEU A 100 8.97 -9.76 -15.80
N ARG A 101 9.22 -8.62 -15.14
CA ARG A 101 10.54 -7.98 -15.10
C ARG A 101 11.56 -8.85 -14.37
N LEU A 102 11.21 -9.37 -13.21
CA LEU A 102 12.06 -10.29 -12.46
C LEU A 102 12.31 -11.57 -13.27
N ARG A 103 11.26 -12.11 -13.91
CA ARG A 103 11.38 -13.28 -14.80
C ARG A 103 12.42 -13.08 -15.90
N ARG A 104 12.58 -11.87 -16.46
CA ARG A 104 13.62 -11.58 -17.49
C ARG A 104 15.06 -11.73 -16.98
N GLN A 105 15.27 -11.64 -15.66
CA GLN A 105 16.58 -11.83 -15.03
C GLN A 105 16.92 -13.32 -14.83
N HIS A 106 15.95 -14.22 -15.04
CA HIS A 106 16.13 -15.67 -14.90
C HIS A 106 16.18 -16.38 -16.25
N LEU A 107 17.08 -17.36 -16.36
CA LEU A 107 17.08 -18.35 -17.44
C LEU A 107 16.10 -19.47 -17.09
N LEU A 108 14.88 -19.39 -17.63
CA LEU A 108 13.80 -20.34 -17.35
C LEU A 108 13.43 -21.14 -18.61
N PRO A 109 13.17 -22.46 -18.51
CA PRO A 109 13.25 -23.31 -17.31
C PRO A 109 14.67 -23.48 -16.76
N PRO A 110 14.85 -23.68 -15.43
CA PRO A 110 16.17 -23.92 -14.84
C PRO A 110 16.80 -25.20 -15.37
N LYS A 111 18.14 -25.20 -15.57
CA LYS A 111 18.94 -26.38 -15.95
C LYS A 111 18.59 -27.03 -17.29
N GLU A 112 17.76 -26.38 -18.11
CA GLU A 112 17.45 -26.83 -19.46
C GLU A 112 18.37 -26.18 -20.50
N SER A 113 18.39 -26.74 -21.71
CA SER A 113 19.18 -26.17 -22.82
C SER A 113 18.64 -24.80 -23.27
N PRO A 114 19.48 -23.90 -23.82
CA PRO A 114 19.03 -22.60 -24.32
C PRO A 114 17.87 -22.68 -25.34
N GLU A 115 17.83 -23.72 -26.18
CA GLU A 115 16.76 -23.93 -27.16
C GLU A 115 15.42 -24.27 -26.49
N LYS A 116 15.47 -25.10 -25.44
CA LYS A 116 14.29 -25.39 -24.60
C LYS A 116 13.86 -24.18 -23.78
N GLN A 117 14.81 -23.40 -23.26
CA GLN A 117 14.52 -22.15 -22.55
C GLN A 117 13.83 -21.12 -23.45
N SER A 118 14.30 -20.98 -24.69
CA SER A 118 13.66 -20.12 -25.69
C SER A 118 12.25 -20.61 -26.04
N SER A 119 12.09 -21.90 -26.35
CA SER A 119 10.78 -22.46 -26.76
C SER A 119 9.74 -22.55 -25.65
N ALA A 120 10.16 -22.77 -24.39
CA ALA A 120 9.26 -22.80 -23.23
C ALA A 120 9.09 -21.42 -22.57
N GLY A 121 9.89 -20.43 -22.96
CA GLY A 121 10.02 -19.17 -22.24
C GLY A 121 8.70 -18.43 -22.07
N GLU A 122 7.87 -18.37 -23.11
CA GLU A 122 6.59 -17.66 -23.07
C GLU A 122 5.56 -18.36 -22.16
N LEU A 123 5.56 -19.69 -22.10
CA LEU A 123 4.71 -20.42 -21.14
C LEU A 123 5.11 -20.08 -19.70
N TRP A 124 6.41 -19.95 -19.42
CA TRP A 124 6.90 -19.54 -18.10
C TRP A 124 6.52 -18.09 -17.76
N SER A 125 6.57 -17.18 -18.74
CA SER A 125 6.07 -15.80 -18.56
C SER A 125 4.58 -15.79 -18.20
N VAL A 126 3.77 -16.55 -18.92
CA VAL A 126 2.33 -16.67 -18.68
C VAL A 126 2.02 -17.36 -17.34
N ALA A 127 2.81 -18.38 -16.96
CA ALA A 127 2.69 -19.01 -15.66
C ALA A 127 2.99 -18.05 -14.50
N VAL A 128 3.98 -17.16 -14.65
CA VAL A 128 4.26 -16.09 -13.68
C VAL A 128 3.09 -15.12 -13.60
N ILE A 129 2.50 -14.69 -14.73
CA ILE A 129 1.29 -13.85 -14.73
C ILE A 129 0.17 -14.54 -13.95
N TYR A 130 -0.12 -15.81 -14.24
CA TYR A 130 -1.17 -16.55 -13.55
C TYR A 130 -0.92 -16.67 -12.05
N ALA A 131 0.32 -16.95 -11.64
CA ALA A 131 0.68 -17.01 -10.22
C ALA A 131 0.52 -15.62 -9.54
N CYS A 132 0.93 -14.54 -10.21
CA CYS A 132 0.76 -13.17 -9.73
C CYS A 132 -0.71 -12.78 -9.57
N LEU A 133 -1.59 -13.15 -10.50
CA LEU A 133 -3.03 -12.85 -10.37
C LEU A 133 -3.68 -13.66 -9.25
N LEU A 134 -3.26 -14.90 -9.07
CA LEU A 134 -3.95 -15.84 -8.17
C LEU A 134 -3.40 -15.87 -6.75
N HIS A 135 -2.21 -15.30 -6.46
CA HIS A 135 -1.59 -15.42 -5.14
C HIS A 135 -2.43 -14.88 -3.98
N ASP A 136 -3.33 -13.93 -4.26
CA ASP A 136 -4.16 -13.25 -3.26
C ASP A 136 -5.65 -13.23 -3.62
N ILE A 137 -6.05 -13.90 -4.71
CA ILE A 137 -7.39 -13.72 -5.26
C ILE A 137 -8.50 -14.16 -4.30
N ALA A 138 -8.28 -15.23 -3.52
CA ALA A 138 -9.30 -15.76 -2.63
C ALA A 138 -9.64 -14.85 -1.44
N LYS A 139 -8.95 -13.72 -1.27
CA LYS A 139 -9.41 -12.64 -0.37
C LYS A 139 -10.84 -12.20 -0.69
N VAL A 140 -11.25 -12.23 -1.96
CA VAL A 140 -12.65 -12.00 -2.40
C VAL A 140 -13.64 -12.96 -1.75
N LEU A 141 -13.19 -14.16 -1.38
CA LEU A 141 -14.04 -15.24 -0.88
C LEU A 141 -14.05 -15.31 0.65
N VAL A 142 -12.88 -15.15 1.28
CA VAL A 142 -12.70 -15.49 2.70
C VAL A 142 -12.27 -14.31 3.58
N ASP A 143 -11.85 -13.19 3.00
CA ASP A 143 -11.45 -12.00 3.76
C ASP A 143 -12.55 -10.93 3.79
N VAL A 144 -13.45 -10.95 2.81
CA VAL A 144 -14.55 -9.98 2.68
C VAL A 144 -15.91 -10.66 2.48
N ASP A 145 -16.95 -10.01 3.02
CA ASP A 145 -18.34 -10.26 2.74
C ASP A 145 -18.85 -9.29 1.68
N ILE A 146 -19.33 -9.83 0.57
CA ILE A 146 -20.02 -9.07 -0.49
C ILE A 146 -21.52 -9.18 -0.26
N HIS A 147 -22.17 -8.05 0.01
CA HIS A 147 -23.63 -7.98 0.18
C HIS A 147 -24.25 -7.31 -1.03
N LEU A 148 -25.29 -7.94 -1.60
CA LEU A 148 -26.08 -7.36 -2.68
C LEU A 148 -27.13 -6.39 -2.12
N ARG A 149 -27.65 -5.51 -2.98
CA ARG A 149 -28.73 -4.55 -2.62
C ARG A 149 -29.98 -5.22 -2.07
N SER A 150 -30.24 -6.46 -2.49
CA SER A 150 -31.30 -7.32 -1.92
C SER A 150 -31.13 -7.68 -0.44
N GLY A 151 -29.96 -7.39 0.15
CA GLY A 151 -29.60 -7.77 1.53
C GLY A 151 -28.97 -9.15 1.64
N ARG A 152 -28.95 -9.94 0.55
CA ARG A 152 -28.34 -11.27 0.52
C ARG A 152 -26.81 -11.17 0.39
N ARG A 153 -26.10 -12.06 1.07
CA ARG A 153 -24.66 -12.29 0.83
C ARG A 153 -24.48 -13.02 -0.50
N TRP A 154 -23.56 -12.53 -1.31
CA TRP A 154 -23.14 -13.19 -2.54
C TRP A 154 -21.90 -14.04 -2.29
N CYS A 155 -21.85 -15.19 -2.95
CA CYS A 155 -20.67 -16.05 -2.98
C CYS A 155 -20.16 -16.25 -4.41
N LEU A 156 -18.86 -16.47 -4.52
CA LEU A 156 -18.12 -16.53 -5.79
C LEU A 156 -18.58 -17.63 -6.75
N TRP A 157 -18.96 -18.79 -6.23
CA TRP A 157 -19.47 -19.92 -7.03
C TRP A 157 -20.84 -19.64 -7.66
N GLU A 158 -21.46 -18.50 -7.36
CA GLU A 158 -22.64 -18.01 -8.06
C GLU A 158 -22.31 -17.26 -9.36
N GLY A 159 -21.02 -17.07 -9.68
CA GLY A 159 -20.55 -16.50 -10.93
C GLY A 159 -19.97 -15.10 -10.78
N ILE A 160 -20.42 -14.14 -11.59
CA ILE A 160 -20.12 -12.70 -11.42
C ILE A 160 -21.10 -12.08 -10.42
N ILE A 161 -20.72 -10.94 -9.82
CA ILE A 161 -21.64 -10.19 -8.95
C ILE A 161 -22.84 -9.72 -9.79
N PRO A 162 -24.09 -10.12 -9.47
CA PRO A 162 -25.23 -9.93 -10.36
C PRO A 162 -25.95 -8.59 -10.21
N ASP A 163 -25.69 -7.85 -9.14
CA ASP A 163 -26.40 -6.62 -8.78
C ASP A 163 -25.48 -5.69 -7.99
N GLN A 164 -25.94 -4.47 -7.72
CA GLN A 164 -25.26 -3.51 -6.85
C GLN A 164 -24.85 -4.16 -5.54
N TYR A 165 -23.61 -3.90 -5.13
CA TYR A 165 -22.98 -4.57 -4.01
C TYR A 165 -22.24 -3.60 -3.10
N ARG A 166 -21.98 -4.06 -1.89
CA ARG A 166 -21.07 -3.43 -0.94
C ARG A 166 -20.15 -4.48 -0.34
N VAL A 167 -18.95 -4.07 0.01
CA VAL A 167 -17.92 -4.94 0.55
C VAL A 167 -17.71 -4.61 2.02
N ARG A 168 -17.57 -5.64 2.85
CA ARG A 168 -17.22 -5.49 4.27
C ARG A 168 -16.18 -6.53 4.65
N TYR A 169 -15.13 -6.14 5.35
CA TYR A 169 -14.16 -7.10 5.87
C TYR A 169 -14.75 -7.99 6.96
N ILE A 170 -14.40 -9.28 6.90
CA ILE A 170 -14.79 -10.27 7.90
C ILE A 170 -13.90 -10.08 9.13
N LYS A 171 -14.54 -9.88 10.30
CA LYS A 171 -13.84 -9.78 11.59
C LYS A 171 -13.38 -11.17 12.05
N GLY A 172 -12.17 -11.25 12.60
CA GLY A 172 -11.61 -12.52 13.09
C GLY A 172 -11.38 -13.55 11.97
N ARG A 173 -11.13 -13.10 10.74
CA ARG A 173 -10.87 -13.98 9.59
C ARG A 173 -9.60 -14.82 9.79
N ASP A 174 -9.63 -16.03 9.25
CA ASP A 174 -8.42 -16.85 9.14
C ASP A 174 -7.57 -16.34 7.97
N TYR A 175 -6.51 -15.60 8.32
CA TYR A 175 -5.60 -15.01 7.34
C TYR A 175 -4.80 -16.03 6.53
N PHE A 176 -4.73 -17.30 6.94
CA PHE A 176 -4.07 -18.34 6.13
C PHE A 176 -5.03 -19.00 5.14
N LEU A 177 -6.34 -18.84 5.36
CA LEU A 177 -7.34 -19.53 4.56
C LEU A 177 -7.37 -19.06 3.11
N HIS A 178 -7.08 -17.78 2.83
CA HIS A 178 -7.09 -17.31 1.43
C HIS A 178 -5.99 -17.99 0.61
N ALA A 179 -4.79 -18.17 1.16
CA ALA A 179 -3.71 -18.89 0.48
C ALA A 179 -4.16 -20.31 0.11
N ALA A 180 -4.76 -21.05 1.06
CA ALA A 180 -5.29 -22.38 0.81
C ALA A 180 -6.49 -22.41 -0.15
N ALA A 181 -7.26 -21.32 -0.25
CA ALA A 181 -8.48 -21.22 -1.07
C ALA A 181 -8.24 -20.70 -2.50
N ASN A 182 -7.08 -20.09 -2.79
CA ASN A 182 -6.74 -19.58 -4.12
C ASN A 182 -6.96 -20.60 -5.27
N PRO A 183 -6.62 -21.90 -5.12
CA PRO A 183 -6.84 -22.88 -6.19
C PRO A 183 -8.29 -23.04 -6.64
N LEU A 184 -9.27 -22.70 -5.79
CA LEU A 184 -10.70 -22.73 -6.16
C LEU A 184 -11.02 -21.80 -7.34
N LEU A 185 -10.20 -20.76 -7.53
CA LEU A 185 -10.39 -19.72 -8.53
C LEU A 185 -9.55 -19.90 -9.79
N CYS A 186 -8.63 -20.88 -9.81
CA CYS A 186 -7.75 -21.13 -10.95
C CYS A 186 -8.51 -21.26 -12.26
N LYS A 187 -9.51 -22.15 -12.29
CA LYS A 187 -10.27 -22.42 -13.52
C LYS A 187 -11.10 -21.21 -13.95
N GLU A 188 -11.65 -20.47 -13.01
CA GLU A 188 -12.48 -19.30 -13.31
C GLU A 188 -11.67 -18.15 -13.90
N VAL A 189 -10.41 -18.00 -13.50
CA VAL A 189 -9.52 -16.94 -13.99
C VAL A 189 -8.76 -17.40 -15.23
N ILE A 190 -8.01 -18.50 -15.14
CA ILE A 190 -7.13 -18.97 -16.21
C ILE A 190 -7.94 -19.53 -17.39
N GLY A 191 -9.05 -20.23 -17.12
CA GLY A 191 -9.82 -20.93 -18.14
C GLY A 191 -9.16 -22.24 -18.61
N ASN A 192 -9.93 -23.05 -19.34
CA ASN A 192 -9.47 -24.37 -19.79
C ASN A 192 -8.22 -24.30 -20.70
N PRO A 193 -8.14 -23.40 -21.71
CA PRO A 193 -6.97 -23.36 -22.60
C PRO A 193 -5.67 -23.04 -21.86
N GLY A 194 -5.70 -22.07 -20.95
CA GLY A 194 -4.53 -21.70 -20.15
C GLY A 194 -4.09 -22.81 -19.20
N LEU A 195 -5.04 -23.51 -18.58
CA LEU A 195 -4.74 -24.66 -17.72
C LEU A 195 -4.17 -25.84 -18.50
N GLU A 196 -4.68 -26.13 -19.69
CA GLU A 196 -4.16 -27.18 -20.56
C GLU A 196 -2.72 -26.86 -21.01
N TRP A 197 -2.46 -25.60 -21.38
CA TRP A 197 -1.12 -25.16 -21.74
C TRP A 197 -0.15 -25.25 -20.56
N LEU A 198 -0.58 -24.86 -19.35
CA LEU A 198 0.22 -25.03 -18.14
C LEU A 198 0.49 -26.51 -17.82
N ARG A 199 -0.51 -27.38 -17.99
CA ARG A 199 -0.38 -28.84 -17.78
C ARG A 199 0.52 -29.53 -18.80
N SER A 200 0.81 -28.91 -19.95
CA SER A 200 1.82 -29.40 -20.88
C SER A 200 3.23 -29.47 -20.26
N GLN A 201 3.46 -28.71 -19.18
CA GLN A 201 4.66 -28.80 -18.34
C GLN A 201 4.26 -29.09 -16.87
N PRO A 202 4.13 -30.37 -16.48
CA PRO A 202 3.63 -30.76 -15.15
C PRO A 202 4.41 -30.16 -13.97
N GLU A 203 5.74 -30.00 -14.12
CA GLU A 203 6.58 -29.38 -13.09
C GLU A 203 6.23 -27.90 -12.90
N LEU A 204 6.09 -27.14 -13.99
CA LEU A 204 5.68 -25.73 -13.95
C LEU A 204 4.27 -25.58 -13.38
N PHE A 205 3.34 -26.45 -13.77
CA PHE A 205 2.01 -26.52 -13.16
C PHE A 205 2.10 -26.68 -11.65
N GLY A 206 2.94 -27.61 -11.18
CA GLY A 206 3.20 -27.80 -9.75
C GLY A 206 3.72 -26.53 -9.07
N LEU A 207 4.71 -25.86 -9.65
CA LEU A 207 5.27 -24.62 -9.10
C LEU A 207 4.20 -23.52 -8.96
N VAL A 208 3.35 -23.33 -9.96
CA VAL A 208 2.24 -22.36 -9.90
C VAL A 208 1.26 -22.74 -8.79
N MET A 209 0.83 -24.01 -8.72
CA MET A 209 -0.13 -24.46 -7.71
C MET A 209 0.42 -24.35 -6.28
N TYR A 210 1.69 -24.70 -6.06
CA TYR A 210 2.33 -24.52 -4.75
C TYR A 210 2.49 -23.03 -4.39
N THR A 211 2.82 -22.18 -5.36
CA THR A 211 2.93 -20.73 -5.17
C THR A 211 1.61 -20.15 -4.68
N ILE A 212 0.51 -20.40 -5.40
CA ILE A 212 -0.78 -19.82 -5.06
C ILE A 212 -1.38 -20.43 -3.78
N SER A 213 -1.00 -21.66 -3.42
CA SER A 213 -1.48 -22.33 -2.21
C SER A 213 -0.72 -21.93 -0.93
N GLY A 214 0.32 -21.09 -1.06
CA GLY A 214 1.16 -20.66 0.07
C GLY A 214 2.28 -21.63 0.48
N HIS A 215 2.56 -22.66 -0.32
CA HIS A 215 3.65 -23.63 -0.08
C HIS A 215 5.00 -23.12 -0.56
N THR A 216 5.56 -22.15 0.17
CA THR A 216 6.84 -21.47 -0.18
C THR A 216 8.02 -22.44 -0.35
N GLU A 217 8.01 -23.55 0.37
CA GLU A 217 9.04 -24.60 0.33
C GLU A 217 9.01 -25.42 -0.96
N ARG A 218 7.90 -25.38 -1.72
CA ARG A 218 7.70 -26.11 -2.97
C ARG A 218 7.45 -25.21 -4.18
N SER A 219 7.33 -23.91 -3.98
CA SER A 219 7.00 -22.94 -5.02
C SER A 219 8.15 -22.62 -5.98
N GLY A 220 9.39 -22.92 -5.56
CA GLY A 220 10.61 -22.70 -6.35
C GLY A 220 10.72 -21.28 -6.90
N VAL A 221 11.32 -21.16 -8.09
CA VAL A 221 11.59 -19.86 -8.73
C VAL A 221 10.32 -19.05 -9.04
N VAL A 222 9.19 -19.71 -9.32
CA VAL A 222 7.92 -19.00 -9.56
C VAL A 222 7.46 -18.31 -8.28
N GLY A 223 7.50 -19.01 -7.14
CA GLY A 223 7.17 -18.41 -5.84
C GLY A 223 8.14 -17.30 -5.42
N GLU A 224 9.43 -17.46 -5.70
CA GLU A 224 10.43 -16.42 -5.46
C GLU A 224 10.13 -15.15 -6.25
N ILE A 225 9.81 -15.29 -7.55
CA ILE A 225 9.44 -14.17 -8.42
C ILE A 225 8.16 -13.48 -7.90
N VAL A 226 7.11 -14.25 -7.58
CA VAL A 226 5.84 -13.68 -7.08
C VAL A 226 6.05 -12.97 -5.75
N SER A 227 6.79 -13.57 -4.82
CA SER A 227 7.09 -12.96 -3.52
C SER A 227 7.88 -11.66 -3.65
N GLN A 228 8.82 -11.59 -4.59
CA GLN A 228 9.56 -10.36 -4.88
C GLN A 228 8.69 -9.31 -5.57
N ALA A 229 7.82 -9.72 -6.49
CA ALA A 229 6.91 -8.85 -7.20
C ALA A 229 5.87 -8.20 -6.27
N ASP A 230 5.28 -8.99 -5.36
CA ASP A 230 4.36 -8.52 -4.32
C ASP A 230 5.03 -7.49 -3.40
N ARG A 231 6.28 -7.75 -2.97
CA ARG A 231 7.04 -6.75 -2.21
C ARG A 231 7.30 -5.48 -3.02
N ALA A 232 7.58 -5.59 -4.31
CA ALA A 232 7.89 -4.44 -5.15
C ALA A 232 6.67 -3.53 -5.39
N SER A 233 5.47 -4.11 -5.56
CA SER A 233 4.23 -3.32 -5.67
C SER A 233 3.95 -2.54 -4.39
N VAL A 234 4.22 -3.14 -3.22
CA VAL A 234 4.13 -2.45 -1.92
C VAL A 234 5.25 -1.40 -1.73
N ALA A 235 6.48 -1.67 -2.16
CA ALA A 235 7.65 -0.80 -1.93
C ALA A 235 7.69 0.45 -2.82
N LYS A 236 7.27 0.36 -4.09
CA LYS A 236 7.07 1.52 -5.00
C LYS A 236 6.18 2.59 -4.37
N SER A 237 5.31 2.16 -3.47
CA SER A 237 4.26 2.94 -2.84
C SER A 237 4.67 3.60 -1.51
N LEU A 238 5.78 3.17 -0.91
CA LEU A 238 6.34 3.74 0.33
C LEU A 238 7.41 4.82 0.07
N GLY A 239 7.67 5.16 -1.19
CA GLY A 239 8.73 6.11 -1.59
C GLY A 239 10.15 5.52 -1.51
N GLY A 240 10.27 4.18 -1.50
CA GLY A 240 11.54 3.48 -1.53
C GLY A 240 12.13 3.42 -2.95
N LYS A 241 13.46 3.54 -3.06
CA LYS A 241 14.17 3.22 -4.31
C LYS A 241 14.16 1.71 -4.53
N VAL A 242 13.81 1.30 -5.75
CA VAL A 242 13.79 -0.11 -6.22
C VAL A 242 15.19 -0.74 -6.17
N SER A 243 16.25 0.06 -6.20
CA SER A 243 17.67 -0.36 -6.04
C SER A 243 18.02 -0.98 -4.68
N ASN A 244 17.08 -1.04 -3.73
CA ASN A 244 17.26 -1.75 -2.46
C ASN A 244 16.63 -3.15 -2.43
N ILE A 245 16.13 -3.71 -3.55
CA ILE A 245 15.51 -5.06 -3.57
C ILE A 245 16.48 -6.16 -3.12
N ASP A 246 17.78 -6.06 -3.44
CA ASP A 246 18.79 -7.03 -2.99
C ASP A 246 19.14 -6.92 -1.50
N LYS A 247 18.75 -5.81 -0.85
CA LYS A 247 18.88 -5.58 0.61
C LYS A 247 17.55 -5.70 1.34
N ALA A 248 16.43 -5.74 0.61
CA ALA A 248 15.11 -5.97 1.16
C ALA A 248 15.05 -7.42 1.64
N PRO A 249 14.78 -7.68 2.93
CA PRO A 249 15.09 -9.00 3.44
C PRO A 249 14.11 -10.04 2.86
N ARG A 250 14.60 -11.23 2.50
CA ARG A 250 13.99 -12.22 1.57
C ARG A 250 12.58 -12.72 1.92
N GLU A 251 12.12 -12.47 3.13
CA GLU A 251 10.81 -12.82 3.67
C GLU A 251 9.90 -11.58 3.79
N SER A 252 8.57 -11.73 3.75
CA SER A 252 7.67 -10.61 4.07
C SER A 252 7.90 -10.14 5.51
N LEU A 253 7.59 -8.87 5.84
CA LEU A 253 7.68 -8.40 7.23
C LEU A 253 6.83 -9.29 8.16
N GLN A 254 5.70 -9.77 7.68
CA GLN A 254 4.87 -10.78 8.36
C GLN A 254 5.64 -12.07 8.66
N SER A 255 6.30 -12.67 7.66
CA SER A 255 7.08 -13.92 7.85
C SER A 255 8.22 -13.71 8.85
N LYS A 256 8.87 -12.55 8.82
CA LYS A 256 9.92 -12.19 9.78
C LYS A 256 9.40 -11.95 11.17
N LEU A 257 8.27 -11.25 11.30
CA LEU A 257 7.60 -11.05 12.58
C LEU A 257 7.16 -12.39 13.16
N LYS A 258 6.60 -13.28 12.34
CA LYS A 258 6.26 -14.65 12.74
C LYS A 258 7.50 -15.41 13.21
N GLY A 259 8.55 -15.47 12.38
CA GLY A 259 9.80 -16.14 12.73
C GLY A 259 10.45 -15.57 14.00
N ALA A 260 10.39 -14.25 14.19
CA ALA A 260 10.86 -13.60 15.40
C ALA A 260 9.99 -13.95 16.62
N ILE A 261 8.65 -13.96 16.49
CA ILE A 261 7.76 -14.39 17.58
C ILE A 261 8.07 -15.85 17.95
N CYS A 262 8.16 -16.75 16.97
CA CYS A 262 8.51 -18.15 17.20
C CYS A 262 9.84 -18.26 17.96
N HIS A 263 10.92 -17.67 17.44
CA HIS A 263 12.24 -17.73 18.06
C HIS A 263 12.29 -17.11 19.46
N ILE A 264 11.66 -15.95 19.66
CA ILE A 264 11.66 -15.29 20.97
C ILE A 264 10.90 -16.13 21.99
N VAL A 265 9.77 -16.71 21.59
CA VAL A 265 8.94 -17.55 22.47
C VAL A 265 9.63 -18.86 22.83
N THR A 266 10.33 -19.49 21.90
CA THR A 266 10.98 -20.80 22.14
C THR A 266 12.35 -20.67 22.80
N GLU A 267 13.15 -19.67 22.45
CA GLU A 267 14.57 -19.62 22.82
C GLU A 267 14.95 -18.53 23.84
N ARG A 268 14.14 -17.47 23.99
CA ARG A 268 14.58 -16.26 24.71
C ARG A 268 13.78 -15.90 25.94
N ILE A 269 12.50 -16.26 25.99
CA ILE A 269 11.63 -15.91 27.11
C ILE A 269 11.32 -17.11 27.98
N ARG A 270 10.96 -16.82 29.23
CA ARG A 270 10.47 -17.83 30.17
C ARG A 270 8.96 -17.87 30.09
N LEU A 271 8.41 -19.07 30.17
CA LEU A 271 6.98 -19.34 30.12
C LEU A 271 6.51 -19.92 31.45
N ASN A 272 5.27 -19.60 31.83
CA ASN A 272 4.50 -20.29 32.88
C ASN A 272 5.09 -20.28 34.30
N GLU A 273 5.95 -19.32 34.60
CA GLU A 273 6.53 -19.11 35.92
C GLU A 273 6.26 -17.70 36.46
N LYS A 274 6.49 -17.50 37.76
CA LYS A 274 6.34 -16.19 38.40
C LYS A 274 7.33 -15.19 37.81
N GLY A 275 6.81 -14.13 37.18
CA GLY A 275 7.62 -13.14 36.49
C GLY A 275 8.09 -13.54 35.08
N ALA A 276 7.52 -14.62 34.52
CA ALA A 276 7.67 -14.99 33.13
C ALA A 276 7.19 -13.88 32.18
N GLN A 277 7.74 -13.88 30.97
CA GLN A 277 7.34 -12.96 29.91
C GLN A 277 6.21 -13.52 29.05
N GLY A 278 5.86 -14.81 29.20
CA GLY A 278 4.71 -15.41 28.52
C GLY A 278 3.98 -16.45 29.36
N PHE A 279 2.69 -16.64 29.07
CA PHE A 279 1.81 -17.57 29.76
C PHE A 279 0.96 -18.33 28.75
N VAL A 280 1.04 -19.66 28.75
CA VAL A 280 0.32 -20.55 27.85
C VAL A 280 -0.94 -21.03 28.53
N THR A 281 -2.10 -20.64 28.01
CA THR A 281 -3.41 -21.06 28.49
C THR A 281 -4.03 -22.05 27.50
N PRO A 282 -5.09 -22.78 27.85
CA PRO A 282 -5.79 -23.65 26.90
C PRO A 282 -6.23 -22.91 25.62
N GLU A 283 -6.58 -21.63 25.74
CA GLU A 283 -7.07 -20.81 24.63
C GLU A 283 -5.97 -20.20 23.77
N ALA A 284 -4.90 -19.69 24.39
CA ALA A 284 -3.94 -18.82 23.72
C ALA A 284 -2.60 -18.73 24.46
N LEU A 285 -1.60 -18.26 23.72
CA LEU A 285 -0.35 -17.76 24.27
C LEU A 285 -0.49 -16.26 24.59
N TRP A 286 -0.18 -15.88 25.82
CA TRP A 286 -0.18 -14.49 26.27
C TRP A 286 1.24 -13.98 26.44
N LEU A 287 1.58 -12.85 25.84
CA LEU A 287 2.93 -12.26 25.85
C LEU A 287 2.93 -10.89 26.55
N VAL A 288 3.80 -10.69 27.53
CA VAL A 288 3.86 -9.45 28.33
C VAL A 288 4.38 -8.27 27.51
N THR A 289 3.64 -7.16 27.49
CA THR A 289 4.05 -5.89 26.86
C THR A 289 4.55 -4.87 27.91
N PRO A 290 5.54 -4.01 27.58
CA PRO A 290 6.21 -3.85 26.28
C PRO A 290 7.42 -4.78 26.09
N LEU A 291 7.69 -5.66 27.04
CA LEU A 291 8.96 -6.38 27.09
C LEU A 291 9.15 -7.34 25.92
N VAL A 292 8.18 -8.21 25.63
CA VAL A 292 8.29 -9.17 24.52
C VAL A 292 8.30 -8.47 23.15
N PRO A 293 7.43 -7.48 22.86
CA PRO A 293 7.50 -6.79 21.57
C PRO A 293 8.77 -5.98 21.36
N ARG A 294 9.37 -5.42 22.43
CA ARG A 294 10.69 -4.79 22.35
C ARG A 294 11.78 -5.79 22.01
N GLU A 295 11.72 -6.99 22.58
CA GLU A 295 12.67 -8.06 22.26
C GLU A 295 12.51 -8.53 20.81
N ILE A 296 11.27 -8.70 20.32
CA ILE A 296 10.98 -9.00 18.91
C ILE A 296 11.57 -7.93 18.00
N LYS A 297 11.32 -6.64 18.30
CA LYS A 297 11.88 -5.52 17.53
C LYS A 297 13.41 -5.52 17.56
N SER A 298 14.01 -5.72 18.74
CA SER A 298 15.46 -5.79 18.93
C SER A 298 16.07 -6.91 18.10
N TYR A 299 15.46 -8.11 18.14
CA TYR A 299 15.86 -9.26 17.35
C TYR A 299 15.80 -8.97 15.84
N LEU A 300 14.72 -8.38 15.36
CA LEU A 300 14.60 -8.05 13.93
C LEU A 300 15.69 -7.07 13.50
N LEU A 301 15.91 -6.01 14.29
CA LEU A 301 16.94 -5.00 13.99
C LEU A 301 18.36 -5.57 14.05
N SER A 302 18.66 -6.44 15.02
CA SER A 302 19.98 -7.08 15.15
C SER A 302 20.28 -8.04 14.00
N HIS A 303 19.25 -8.59 13.35
CA HIS A 303 19.38 -9.46 12.18
C HIS A 303 19.31 -8.68 10.85
N GLY A 304 19.44 -7.34 10.89
CA GLY A 304 19.49 -6.51 9.70
C GLY A 304 18.16 -6.43 8.94
N ILE A 305 17.03 -6.71 9.61
CA ILE A 305 15.72 -6.64 8.97
C ILE A 305 15.27 -5.18 8.88
N GLU A 306 15.25 -4.67 7.64
CA GLU A 306 14.72 -3.35 7.32
C GLU A 306 13.18 -3.35 7.27
N GLY A 307 12.55 -2.19 7.53
CA GLY A 307 11.09 -2.02 7.49
C GLY A 307 10.35 -2.23 8.82
N VAL A 308 11.05 -2.57 9.90
CA VAL A 308 10.45 -2.71 11.23
C VAL A 308 9.97 -1.33 11.74
N PRO A 309 8.69 -1.19 12.16
CA PRO A 309 8.21 0.07 12.70
C PRO A 309 9.05 0.60 13.87
N SER A 310 9.45 1.86 13.78
CA SER A 310 10.20 2.53 14.86
C SER A 310 9.33 2.79 16.10
N ASN A 311 8.01 2.92 15.92
CA ASN A 311 7.03 3.10 16.99
C ASN A 311 6.42 1.75 17.41
N GLU A 312 6.30 1.51 18.72
CA GLU A 312 5.65 0.33 19.31
C GLU A 312 4.18 0.21 18.89
N SER A 313 3.42 1.31 18.84
CA SER A 313 2.02 1.25 18.40
C SER A 313 1.91 0.74 16.97
N ARG A 314 2.77 1.24 16.08
CA ARG A 314 2.78 0.82 14.68
C ARG A 314 3.26 -0.64 14.52
N LEU A 315 4.16 -1.11 15.40
CA LEU A 315 4.54 -2.52 15.45
C LEU A 315 3.34 -3.40 15.84
N TYR A 316 2.52 -2.93 16.79
CA TYR A 316 1.31 -3.67 17.19
C TYR A 316 0.27 -3.67 16.09
N ASP A 317 0.05 -2.51 15.44
CA ASP A 317 -0.85 -2.40 14.30
C ASP A 317 -0.43 -3.36 13.17
N GLU A 318 0.88 -3.46 12.90
CA GLU A 318 1.45 -4.37 11.89
C GLU A 318 1.25 -5.84 12.29
N MET A 319 1.55 -6.20 13.55
CA MET A 319 1.33 -7.56 14.06
C MET A 319 -0.16 -7.93 14.02
N GLN A 320 -1.05 -6.99 14.33
CA GLN A 320 -2.50 -7.19 14.31
C GLN A 320 -3.04 -7.29 12.88
N SER A 321 -2.58 -6.43 11.96
CA SER A 321 -3.00 -6.46 10.55
C SER A 321 -2.60 -7.75 9.84
N HIS A 322 -1.53 -8.40 10.32
CA HIS A 322 -1.04 -9.68 9.81
C HIS A 322 -1.59 -10.90 10.57
N GLY A 323 -2.51 -10.70 11.52
CA GLY A 323 -3.11 -11.79 12.30
C GLY A 323 -2.14 -12.51 13.26
N LEU A 324 -1.00 -11.90 13.58
CA LEU A 324 0.00 -12.47 14.49
C LEU A 324 -0.42 -12.30 15.96
N ILE A 325 -1.31 -11.34 16.24
CA ILE A 325 -1.88 -11.07 17.57
C ILE A 325 -3.40 -10.89 17.46
N ILE A 326 -4.12 -11.32 18.49
CA ILE A 326 -5.58 -11.29 18.59
C ILE A 326 -6.01 -9.98 19.25
N GLU A 327 -6.92 -9.27 18.58
CA GLU A 327 -7.49 -8.02 19.08
C GLU A 327 -8.41 -8.23 20.29
N ASN A 328 -8.43 -7.25 21.19
CA ASN A 328 -9.37 -7.21 22.30
C ASN A 328 -10.80 -6.85 21.82
N PRO A 329 -11.84 -6.97 22.67
CA PRO A 329 -13.21 -6.63 22.28
C PRO A 329 -13.41 -5.19 21.79
N GLU A 330 -12.48 -4.27 22.12
CA GLU A 330 -12.47 -2.88 21.67
C GLU A 330 -11.72 -2.69 20.32
N GLY A 331 -11.19 -3.75 19.71
CA GLY A 331 -10.41 -3.71 18.46
C GLY A 331 -8.95 -3.27 18.64
N ARG A 332 -8.42 -3.28 19.87
CA ARG A 332 -7.03 -2.90 20.18
C ARG A 332 -6.14 -4.11 20.35
N SER A 333 -4.84 -3.91 20.14
CA SER A 333 -3.84 -4.98 20.21
C SER A 333 -3.49 -5.43 21.64
N VAL A 334 -3.66 -4.55 22.63
CA VAL A 334 -3.21 -4.78 24.02
C VAL A 334 -4.39 -5.13 24.92
N TRP A 335 -4.24 -6.21 25.68
CA TRP A 335 -5.17 -6.69 26.68
C TRP A 335 -4.69 -6.33 28.08
N LYS A 336 -5.58 -5.91 28.96
CA LYS A 336 -5.30 -5.85 30.40
C LYS A 336 -5.68 -7.17 31.02
N CYS A 337 -4.68 -7.89 31.52
CA CYS A 337 -4.86 -9.22 32.07
C CYS A 337 -4.41 -9.26 33.52
N ARG A 338 -5.05 -10.14 34.27
CA ARG A 338 -4.71 -10.45 35.64
C ARG A 338 -4.24 -11.88 35.69
N VAL A 339 -2.98 -12.06 36.04
CA VAL A 339 -2.32 -13.36 36.14
C VAL A 339 -2.31 -13.78 37.60
N GLN A 340 -2.78 -14.99 37.89
CA GLN A 340 -2.81 -15.55 39.23
C GLN A 340 -2.18 -16.93 39.26
N MET A 341 -1.27 -17.18 40.21
CA MET A 341 -0.64 -18.48 40.45
C MET A 341 -0.60 -18.73 41.97
N GLY A 342 -1.53 -19.57 42.46
CA GLY A 342 -1.75 -19.73 43.90
C GLY A 342 -2.18 -18.41 44.56
N GLU A 343 -1.42 -17.96 45.56
CA GLU A 343 -1.62 -16.67 46.25
C GLU A 343 -0.99 -15.48 45.53
N TRP A 344 -0.11 -15.71 44.54
CA TRP A 344 0.49 -14.62 43.78
C TRP A 344 -0.46 -14.11 42.70
N ARG A 345 -0.65 -12.79 42.64
CA ARG A 345 -1.50 -12.11 41.65
C ARG A 345 -0.80 -10.86 41.13
N THR A 346 -0.89 -10.62 39.82
CA THR A 346 -0.38 -9.39 39.21
C THR A 346 -1.23 -9.00 38.01
N ASP A 347 -1.37 -7.69 37.80
CA ASP A 347 -2.02 -7.15 36.62
C ASP A 347 -0.94 -6.78 35.59
N LEU A 348 -1.08 -7.26 34.37
CA LEU A 348 -0.13 -7.10 33.28
C LEU A 348 -0.85 -6.67 32.01
N SER A 349 -0.19 -5.83 31.22
CA SER A 349 -0.60 -5.60 29.85
C SER A 349 0.02 -6.70 28.97
N MET A 350 -0.79 -7.33 28.11
CA MET A 350 -0.38 -8.49 27.34
C MET A 350 -0.90 -8.44 25.90
N LEU A 351 -0.20 -9.13 25.00
CA LEU A 351 -0.68 -9.46 23.66
C LEU A 351 -1.19 -10.90 23.67
N LYS A 352 -2.33 -11.16 23.03
CA LYS A 352 -2.89 -12.50 22.87
C LYS A 352 -2.46 -13.07 21.51
N VAL A 353 -1.94 -14.29 21.47
CA VAL A 353 -1.37 -14.93 20.27
C VAL A 353 -1.95 -16.34 20.13
N HIS A 354 -2.26 -16.76 18.90
CA HIS A 354 -2.66 -18.15 18.64
C HIS A 354 -1.49 -19.10 18.88
N LYS A 355 -1.73 -20.20 19.61
CA LYS A 355 -0.69 -21.20 19.90
C LYS A 355 -0.11 -21.84 18.63
N SER A 356 -0.97 -22.05 17.62
CA SER A 356 -0.58 -22.56 16.29
C SER A 356 0.35 -21.62 15.51
N LEU A 357 0.53 -20.37 15.96
CA LEU A 357 1.53 -19.49 15.37
C LEU A 357 2.95 -19.95 15.73
N VAL A 358 3.14 -20.49 16.94
CA VAL A 358 4.45 -20.83 17.51
C VAL A 358 4.71 -22.33 17.47
N TRP A 359 3.74 -23.16 17.86
CA TRP A 359 3.92 -24.60 18.04
C TRP A 359 3.00 -25.41 17.12
N SER A 360 3.50 -26.57 16.69
CA SER A 360 2.75 -27.54 15.91
C SER A 360 2.54 -28.82 16.73
N GLY A 361 1.31 -29.07 17.17
CA GLY A 361 0.89 -30.33 17.81
C GLY A 361 1.72 -30.70 19.05
N ASP A 362 2.73 -31.55 18.85
CA ASP A 362 3.52 -32.20 19.90
C ASP A 362 4.60 -31.30 20.54
N GLU A 363 4.83 -30.11 19.98
CA GLU A 363 5.84 -29.14 20.47
C GLU A 363 5.27 -28.13 21.48
N GLU A 364 3.97 -28.20 21.82
CA GLU A 364 3.34 -27.25 22.75
C GLU A 364 3.83 -27.47 24.19
N PRO A 365 4.27 -26.41 24.90
CA PRO A 365 4.69 -26.51 26.30
C PRO A 365 3.51 -26.80 27.24
N GLU A 366 3.83 -27.25 28.46
CA GLU A 366 2.81 -27.51 29.49
C GLU A 366 1.95 -26.27 29.75
N ILE A 367 0.64 -26.46 29.92
CA ILE A 367 -0.29 -25.37 30.20
C ILE A 367 0.03 -24.73 31.56
N PHE A 368 -0.03 -23.40 31.61
CA PHE A 368 0.14 -22.64 32.84
C PHE A 368 -0.80 -23.15 33.94
N SER A 369 -0.24 -23.46 35.11
CA SER A 369 -0.99 -23.98 36.26
C SER A 369 -1.81 -22.91 37.00
N GLY A 370 -1.66 -21.64 36.62
CA GLY A 370 -2.45 -20.51 37.10
C GLY A 370 -3.56 -20.09 36.14
N SER A 371 -4.19 -18.94 36.40
CA SER A 371 -5.21 -18.35 35.52
C SER A 371 -4.74 -17.00 34.95
N VAL A 372 -5.22 -16.70 33.74
CA VAL A 372 -5.07 -15.39 33.09
C VAL A 372 -6.47 -14.89 32.76
N GLU A 373 -6.93 -13.86 33.47
CA GLU A 373 -8.26 -13.27 33.30
C GLU A 373 -8.17 -11.89 32.64
N SER A 374 -8.99 -11.64 31.61
CA SER A 374 -9.07 -10.32 30.98
C SER A 374 -9.89 -9.36 31.84
N LEU A 375 -9.30 -8.25 32.25
CA LEU A 375 -9.92 -7.21 33.07
C LEU A 375 -10.87 -6.28 32.28
N ASP A 376 -10.85 -6.36 30.95
CA ASP A 376 -11.69 -5.53 30.07
C ASP A 376 -13.14 -6.07 29.94
N VAL A 377 -13.47 -7.17 30.64
CA VAL A 377 -14.85 -7.65 30.80
C VAL A 377 -15.42 -7.03 32.09
N GLY A 378 -15.89 -5.79 31.96
CA GLY A 378 -16.84 -5.12 32.85
C GLY A 378 -16.65 -5.27 34.36
N GLU A 379 -16.00 -4.29 34.98
CA GLU A 379 -16.52 -3.71 36.22
C GLU A 379 -16.03 -2.27 36.39
N SER A 380 -16.97 -1.41 36.78
CA SER A 380 -16.84 0.01 36.97
C SER A 380 -16.22 0.30 38.34
N GLY A 381 -15.24 1.20 38.43
CA GLY A 381 -14.77 1.71 39.72
C GLY A 381 -13.34 2.24 39.75
N GLU A 382 -13.21 3.55 39.60
CA GLU A 382 -12.31 4.46 40.33
C GLU A 382 -10.77 4.26 40.29
N GLY A 383 -10.16 5.11 39.45
CA GLY A 383 -9.00 5.97 39.69
C GLY A 383 -7.88 5.56 40.66
N SER A 384 -6.65 5.47 40.13
CA SER A 384 -5.46 6.18 40.66
C SER A 384 -4.23 5.96 39.77
N GLN A 385 -3.52 7.05 39.49
CA GLN A 385 -2.09 7.13 39.09
C GLN A 385 -1.38 7.99 40.16
N PRO A 386 -0.04 8.10 40.17
CA PRO A 386 1.02 7.12 39.89
C PRO A 386 2.13 7.17 40.97
N ALA A 387 3.05 6.20 41.01
CA ALA A 387 4.30 6.33 41.79
C ALA A 387 5.53 6.17 40.89
N ARG A 388 6.19 7.31 40.61
CA ARG A 388 7.57 7.39 40.11
C ARG A 388 8.52 6.97 41.23
N GLN A 389 9.52 6.13 40.93
CA GLN A 389 10.76 6.11 41.69
C GLN A 389 11.98 6.32 40.79
N HIS A 390 12.72 7.36 41.18
CA HIS A 390 14.05 7.73 40.73
C HIS A 390 15.07 6.62 40.97
N ARG A 391 16.04 6.48 40.07
CA ARG A 391 17.42 6.21 40.46
C ARG A 391 18.40 6.95 39.56
N LYS A 392 19.34 7.61 40.22
CA LYS A 392 20.42 8.47 39.72
C LYS A 392 21.63 7.63 39.26
N ASP A 393 22.28 8.18 38.24
CA ASP A 393 23.73 8.32 37.98
C ASP A 393 24.66 7.10 38.10
N GLN A 394 25.37 6.79 37.01
CA GLN A 394 26.83 6.97 36.91
C GLN A 394 27.37 6.51 35.53
N GLU A 395 27.94 7.45 34.76
CA GLU A 395 29.05 7.17 33.83
C GLU A 395 30.34 6.94 34.64
N PRO A 396 31.31 6.21 34.06
CA PRO A 396 32.43 6.94 33.47
C PRO A 396 32.89 6.37 32.13
N GLY A 397 33.37 7.26 31.26
CA GLY A 397 33.99 6.92 30.00
C GLY A 397 35.41 6.39 30.14
N ASP A 398 35.90 5.79 29.05
CA ASP A 398 37.26 6.06 28.57
C ASP A 398 37.38 5.67 27.08
N LYS A 399 38.04 6.52 26.31
CA LYS A 399 38.57 6.20 24.98
C LYS A 399 40.02 5.70 25.17
N PRO A 400 40.52 4.87 24.25
CA PRO A 400 41.63 5.39 23.46
C PRO A 400 41.57 5.02 21.97
N ALA A 401 42.45 5.68 21.23
CA ALA A 401 42.49 5.86 19.80
C ALA A 401 43.29 4.78 19.04
N THR A 402 42.89 4.61 17.77
CA THR A 402 43.70 4.40 16.54
C THR A 402 44.82 3.37 16.49
N THR A 403 44.74 2.46 15.51
CA THR A 403 45.89 2.12 14.65
C THR A 403 45.41 1.68 13.27
N GLU A 404 45.88 2.36 12.23
CA GLU A 404 45.79 1.96 10.82
C GLU A 404 46.81 0.87 10.51
N ILE A 405 46.42 -0.15 9.72
CA ILE A 405 47.33 -0.85 8.80
C ILE A 405 46.58 -1.12 7.48
N SER A 406 47.11 -0.54 6.41
CA SER A 406 46.71 -0.72 5.02
C SER A 406 47.13 -2.08 4.45
N ARG A 407 46.33 -2.65 3.54
CA ARG A 407 46.79 -3.41 2.35
C ARG A 407 45.67 -3.65 1.32
N GLU A 408 45.78 -2.88 0.23
CA GLU A 408 45.56 -3.16 -1.20
C GLU A 408 44.85 -4.45 -1.68
N ARG A 409 43.83 -4.27 -2.54
CA ARG A 409 43.71 -4.67 -3.99
C ARG A 409 43.13 -6.09 -4.20
N THR A 410 42.24 -6.42 -5.15
CA THR A 410 41.72 -5.80 -6.38
C THR A 410 40.43 -6.56 -6.80
N GLU A 411 39.71 -6.02 -7.79
CA GLU A 411 38.82 -6.72 -8.74
C GLU A 411 37.41 -7.17 -8.31
N SER A 412 36.41 -6.33 -8.60
CA SER A 412 35.30 -6.71 -9.50
C SER A 412 34.47 -5.50 -9.98
N SER A 413 35.07 -4.49 -10.63
CA SER A 413 34.34 -3.32 -11.16
C SER A 413 33.72 -3.54 -12.55
N ARG A 414 33.15 -4.72 -12.81
CA ARG A 414 32.60 -5.03 -14.15
C ARG A 414 31.13 -5.44 -14.19
N THR A 415 30.44 -5.47 -13.06
CA THR A 415 29.01 -5.85 -12.97
C THR A 415 28.08 -4.67 -12.69
N GLU A 416 28.61 -3.55 -12.18
CA GLU A 416 27.79 -2.37 -11.80
C GLU A 416 27.32 -1.52 -13.00
N LYS A 417 28.04 -1.54 -14.13
CA LYS A 417 27.69 -0.74 -15.32
C LYS A 417 26.54 -1.29 -16.17
N ILE A 418 26.08 -2.51 -15.91
CA ILE A 418 24.94 -3.11 -16.62
C ILE A 418 23.62 -2.81 -15.87
N HIS A 419 23.70 -2.41 -14.59
CA HIS A 419 22.54 -2.21 -13.73
C HIS A 419 21.92 -0.81 -13.84
N ASP A 420 22.72 0.22 -14.15
CA ASP A 420 22.25 1.61 -14.32
C ASP A 420 21.49 1.83 -15.65
N ASP A 421 21.87 1.12 -16.73
CA ASP A 421 21.20 1.24 -18.03
C ASP A 421 19.80 0.58 -18.02
N LEU A 422 19.51 -0.31 -17.06
CA LEU A 422 18.23 -0.98 -16.90
C LEU A 422 17.21 -0.14 -16.09
N GLU A 423 17.68 0.74 -15.19
CA GLU A 423 16.83 1.69 -14.46
C GLU A 423 16.27 2.78 -15.38
N ALA A 424 17.03 3.22 -16.39
CA ALA A 424 16.57 4.16 -17.43
C ALA A 424 15.40 3.58 -18.25
N SER A 425 15.40 2.27 -18.52
CA SER A 425 14.36 1.60 -19.30
C SER A 425 12.99 1.52 -18.58
N ILE A 426 12.98 1.65 -17.25
CA ILE A 426 11.73 1.74 -16.47
C ILE A 426 11.09 3.14 -16.60
N LEU A 427 11.91 4.18 -16.86
CA LEU A 427 11.43 5.52 -17.16
C LEU A 427 10.85 5.59 -18.58
N ASP A 428 11.52 4.97 -19.56
CA ASP A 428 11.12 5.00 -20.97
C ASP A 428 9.80 4.25 -21.29
N ILE A 429 9.47 3.17 -20.57
CA ILE A 429 8.17 2.49 -20.74
C ILE A 429 7.02 3.31 -20.11
N ALA A 430 7.31 4.15 -19.12
CA ALA A 430 6.32 5.01 -18.46
C ALA A 430 6.13 6.37 -19.18
N THR A 431 7.11 6.80 -19.99
CA THR A 431 7.04 8.00 -20.83
C THR A 431 7.40 7.61 -22.26
N GLY A 432 6.42 7.26 -23.08
CA GLY A 432 6.65 6.77 -24.45
C GLY A 432 7.72 7.56 -25.22
N GLY A 433 8.76 6.86 -25.65
CA GLY A 433 9.86 7.38 -26.46
C GLY A 433 10.15 6.48 -27.65
N ASP A 434 10.13 7.08 -28.84
CA ASP A 434 10.37 6.49 -30.16
C ASP A 434 11.75 5.83 -30.33
N GLU A 435 11.78 4.79 -31.17
CA GLU A 435 12.99 4.18 -31.73
C GLU A 435 13.92 5.22 -32.38
N LYS A 436 15.24 5.06 -32.24
CA LYS A 436 16.15 5.41 -33.33
C LYS A 436 17.51 4.68 -33.32
N ALA A 437 17.91 4.37 -34.55
CA ALA A 437 18.96 3.47 -35.00
C ALA A 437 20.41 3.96 -34.80
N ALA A 438 21.33 3.02 -35.01
CA ALA A 438 22.79 3.14 -35.01
C ALA A 438 23.36 4.04 -36.17
N PRO A 439 24.66 4.41 -36.15
CA PRO A 439 25.16 5.70 -36.63
C PRO A 439 25.82 5.69 -38.03
N GLY A 440 25.92 6.88 -38.66
CA GLY A 440 26.76 7.13 -39.84
C GLY A 440 26.85 8.59 -40.32
N LEU A 441 28.03 9.20 -40.08
CA LEU A 441 28.82 10.15 -40.90
C LEU A 441 28.31 11.56 -41.36
N GLU A 442 29.20 12.54 -41.07
CA GLU A 442 29.63 13.74 -41.85
C GLU A 442 29.03 15.16 -41.65
N ARG A 443 29.73 15.95 -40.81
CA ARG A 443 30.33 17.31 -40.96
C ARG A 443 29.64 18.44 -41.79
N GLN A 444 29.17 19.47 -41.04
CA GLN A 444 29.45 20.95 -41.11
C GLN A 444 29.18 21.81 -42.39
N PRO A 445 29.14 23.18 -42.34
CA PRO A 445 28.76 24.14 -41.26
C PRO A 445 28.02 25.47 -41.69
N ARG A 446 27.62 26.31 -40.69
CA ARG A 446 27.60 27.82 -40.63
C ARG A 446 26.63 28.61 -41.56
N ASN A 447 26.05 29.80 -41.29
CA ASN A 447 26.00 30.86 -40.25
C ASN A 447 24.90 31.91 -40.74
N PRO A 448 24.73 33.16 -40.21
CA PRO A 448 24.03 33.62 -39.00
C PRO A 448 23.08 34.85 -39.28
N ASP A 449 22.80 35.67 -38.25
CA ASP A 449 22.16 37.03 -38.24
C ASP A 449 20.64 37.11 -38.38
N THR A 450 19.87 38.00 -37.74
CA THR A 450 19.99 39.10 -36.73
C THR A 450 18.54 39.34 -36.26
N GLY A 451 18.17 39.72 -35.03
CA GLY A 451 18.46 40.97 -34.34
C GLY A 451 17.15 41.69 -33.95
N ALA A 452 17.09 42.11 -32.69
CA ALA A 452 16.30 43.21 -32.11
C ALA A 452 14.81 43.04 -31.79
N GLU A 453 14.55 43.33 -30.51
CA GLU A 453 13.30 43.37 -29.78
C GLU A 453 12.41 44.58 -30.14
N LYS A 454 11.16 44.48 -29.69
CA LYS A 454 10.13 45.53 -29.47
C LYS A 454 9.32 46.00 -30.69
N LEU A 455 8.25 45.26 -30.93
CA LEU A 455 6.91 45.84 -30.96
C LEU A 455 6.01 44.93 -30.11
N ALA A 456 5.71 45.43 -28.91
CA ALA A 456 4.63 44.90 -28.10
C ALA A 456 3.30 45.28 -28.73
N GLU A 457 2.30 44.46 -28.42
CA GLU A 457 0.87 44.71 -28.56
C GLU A 457 0.24 44.17 -29.87
N GLN A 458 -0.60 43.15 -29.67
CA GLN A 458 -1.50 42.48 -30.63
C GLN A 458 -0.91 41.33 -31.48
N ALA A 459 -0.59 40.20 -30.83
CA ALA A 459 -0.91 38.84 -31.29
C ALA A 459 -0.32 37.76 -30.38
N SER A 460 -1.15 36.98 -29.69
CA SER A 460 -0.99 35.52 -29.55
C SER A 460 -2.17 34.90 -28.77
N LEU A 461 -3.31 34.76 -29.44
CA LEU A 461 -4.24 33.67 -29.10
C LEU A 461 -3.52 32.37 -29.44
N GLY A 462 -3.15 31.56 -28.44
CA GLY A 462 -2.79 30.16 -28.70
C GLY A 462 -1.82 29.43 -27.79
N GLN A 463 -1.19 30.03 -26.77
CA GLN A 463 -0.44 29.26 -25.77
C GLN A 463 -0.78 29.77 -24.37
N SER A 464 -1.40 28.90 -23.56
CA SER A 464 -1.68 29.20 -22.15
C SER A 464 -0.35 29.23 -21.39
N SER A 465 -0.17 30.21 -20.51
CA SER A 465 1.06 30.26 -19.71
C SER A 465 1.06 29.12 -18.68
N PRO A 466 2.24 28.64 -18.21
CA PRO A 466 2.30 27.59 -17.19
C PRO A 466 1.53 27.91 -15.90
N GLY A 467 1.36 29.20 -15.57
CA GLY A 467 0.56 29.65 -14.44
C GLY A 467 -0.95 29.56 -14.68
N GLU A 468 -1.41 29.77 -15.92
CA GLU A 468 -2.82 29.63 -16.31
C GLU A 468 -3.22 28.16 -16.40
N GLU A 469 -2.34 27.30 -16.92
CA GLU A 469 -2.54 25.85 -16.93
C GLU A 469 -2.61 25.30 -15.50
N PHE A 470 -1.72 25.77 -14.61
CA PHE A 470 -1.80 25.47 -13.17
C PHE A 470 -3.12 25.93 -12.56
N LEU A 471 -3.58 27.13 -12.90
CA LEU A 471 -4.84 27.67 -12.38
C LEU A 471 -6.04 26.83 -12.85
N SER A 472 -6.06 26.42 -14.12
CA SER A 472 -7.09 25.52 -14.66
C SER A 472 -7.08 24.19 -13.93
N TRP A 473 -5.90 23.59 -13.76
CA TRP A 473 -5.73 22.34 -13.01
C TRP A 473 -6.21 22.45 -11.57
N LEU A 474 -5.91 23.56 -10.89
CA LEU A 474 -6.31 23.77 -9.50
C LEU A 474 -7.84 23.91 -9.39
N ARG A 475 -8.48 24.65 -10.30
CA ARG A 475 -9.94 24.79 -10.36
C ARG A 475 -10.63 23.45 -10.62
N ASP A 476 -10.16 22.69 -11.60
CA ASP A 476 -10.70 21.36 -11.92
C ASP A 476 -10.47 20.37 -10.78
N GLY A 477 -9.30 20.43 -10.13
CA GLY A 477 -8.97 19.61 -8.98
C GLY A 477 -9.87 19.87 -7.78
N LEU A 478 -10.22 21.13 -7.52
CA LEU A 478 -11.18 21.49 -6.46
C LEU A 478 -12.61 21.08 -6.83
N LYS A 479 -13.02 21.22 -8.10
CA LYS A 479 -14.35 20.84 -8.59
C LYS A 479 -14.59 19.32 -8.55
N THR A 480 -13.56 18.53 -8.86
CA THR A 480 -13.60 17.06 -8.89
C THR A 480 -13.23 16.40 -7.57
N HIS A 481 -12.94 17.18 -6.52
CA HIS A 481 -12.43 16.72 -5.22
C HIS A 481 -11.08 15.96 -5.29
N LYS A 482 -10.35 16.05 -6.40
CA LYS A 482 -8.99 15.50 -6.55
C LYS A 482 -7.96 16.27 -5.72
N VAL A 483 -8.16 17.58 -5.57
CA VAL A 483 -7.41 18.43 -4.65
C VAL A 483 -8.24 18.58 -3.38
N LEU A 484 -7.79 17.91 -2.32
CA LEU A 484 -8.47 17.97 -1.02
C LEU A 484 -8.40 19.40 -0.44
N MET A 485 -9.52 19.83 0.14
CA MET A 485 -9.66 21.08 0.88
C MET A 485 -9.91 20.78 2.36
N ASN A 486 -9.29 21.55 3.25
CA ASN A 486 -9.49 21.50 4.71
C ASN A 486 -9.15 20.20 5.45
N ASP A 487 -8.51 19.24 4.78
CA ASP A 487 -7.96 18.03 5.41
C ASP A 487 -6.56 18.26 6.01
N SER A 488 -6.15 17.40 6.94
CA SER A 488 -4.79 17.31 7.50
C SER A 488 -3.64 17.29 6.46
N LYS A 489 -3.90 16.78 5.26
CA LYS A 489 -2.94 16.75 4.12
C LYS A 489 -3.39 17.57 2.91
N ALA A 490 -4.38 18.44 3.07
CA ALA A 490 -4.90 19.25 1.99
C ALA A 490 -3.83 20.21 1.41
N LEU A 491 -3.99 20.55 0.13
CA LEU A 491 -3.16 21.54 -0.54
C LEU A 491 -3.81 22.93 -0.56
N VAL A 492 -5.10 22.98 -0.23
CA VAL A 492 -5.89 24.20 -0.14
C VAL A 492 -6.63 24.19 1.19
N HIS A 493 -6.59 25.30 1.92
CA HIS A 493 -7.36 25.47 3.16
C HIS A 493 -8.17 26.75 3.08
N ALA A 494 -9.41 26.72 3.55
CA ALA A 494 -10.19 27.93 3.75
C ALA A 494 -9.79 28.58 5.09
N VAL A 495 -9.53 29.88 5.07
CA VAL A 495 -9.15 30.68 6.25
C VAL A 495 -9.62 32.12 6.06
N ASP A 496 -10.34 32.65 7.05
CA ASP A 496 -10.96 33.98 7.04
C ASP A 496 -11.73 34.30 5.74
N GLY A 497 -12.50 33.32 5.24
CA GLY A 497 -13.30 33.45 4.01
C GLY A 497 -12.49 33.50 2.70
N MET A 498 -11.19 33.22 2.74
CA MET A 498 -10.27 33.13 1.59
C MET A 498 -9.68 31.72 1.47
N LEU A 499 -9.06 31.42 0.34
CA LEU A 499 -8.41 30.13 0.09
C LEU A 499 -6.89 30.26 0.16
N MET A 500 -6.29 29.53 1.08
CA MET A 500 -4.86 29.39 1.27
C MET A 500 -4.32 28.24 0.42
N VAL A 501 -3.55 28.54 -0.61
CA VAL A 501 -2.90 27.58 -1.50
C VAL A 501 -1.48 27.28 -1.00
N VAL A 502 -1.23 26.05 -0.53
CA VAL A 502 -0.02 25.67 0.21
C VAL A 502 1.19 25.49 -0.73
N SER A 503 2.22 26.33 -0.57
CA SER A 503 3.46 26.31 -1.36
C SER A 503 4.64 25.72 -0.55
N PRO A 504 5.58 24.99 -1.19
CA PRO A 504 5.66 24.66 -2.61
C PRO A 504 4.87 23.40 -3.01
N LYS A 505 4.18 22.77 -2.05
CA LYS A 505 3.57 21.44 -2.21
C LYS A 505 2.55 21.38 -3.35
N VAL A 506 1.71 22.41 -3.51
CA VAL A 506 0.71 22.47 -4.57
C VAL A 506 1.34 22.49 -5.96
N PHE A 507 2.42 23.25 -6.15
CA PHE A 507 3.11 23.40 -7.45
C PHE A 507 3.93 22.17 -7.78
N LYS A 508 4.59 21.57 -6.78
CA LYS A 508 5.26 20.27 -6.93
C LYS A 508 4.28 19.18 -7.34
N ARG A 509 3.09 19.14 -6.72
CA ARG A 509 2.04 18.18 -7.10
C ARG A 509 1.52 18.43 -8.52
N TYR A 510 1.34 19.69 -8.92
CA TYR A 510 0.98 20.02 -10.30
C TYR A 510 2.05 19.57 -11.31
N CYS A 511 3.32 19.92 -11.11
CA CYS A 511 4.42 19.50 -12.00
C CYS A 511 4.55 17.97 -12.04
N GLN A 512 4.40 17.30 -10.89
CA GLN A 512 4.41 15.84 -10.83
C GLN A 512 3.27 15.22 -11.66
N GLU A 513 2.13 15.90 -11.76
CA GLU A 513 0.95 15.41 -12.47
C GLU A 513 0.98 15.73 -13.97
N VAL A 514 1.51 16.91 -14.36
CA VAL A 514 1.54 17.37 -15.75
C VAL A 514 2.82 16.97 -16.47
N SER A 515 3.98 17.11 -15.83
CA SER A 515 5.29 16.80 -16.42
C SER A 515 5.91 15.49 -15.92
N GLY A 516 5.30 14.79 -14.96
CA GLY A 516 5.83 13.55 -14.38
C GLY A 516 7.04 13.72 -13.47
N GLU A 517 7.57 14.94 -13.35
CA GLU A 517 8.66 15.32 -12.44
C GLU A 517 8.26 16.52 -11.57
N GLU A 518 8.74 16.57 -10.32
CA GLU A 518 8.59 17.78 -9.49
C GLU A 518 9.49 18.95 -9.95
N LYS A 519 10.45 18.72 -10.85
CA LYS A 519 11.35 19.78 -11.35
C LYS A 519 10.54 20.83 -12.15
N GLY A 520 10.94 22.09 -12.07
CA GLY A 520 10.22 23.19 -12.74
C GLY A 520 9.10 23.84 -11.91
N TRP A 521 8.78 23.36 -10.70
CA TRP A 521 7.73 23.97 -9.86
C TRP A 521 7.95 25.46 -9.55
N LYS A 522 9.21 25.92 -9.52
CA LYS A 522 9.54 27.33 -9.34
C LYS A 522 9.07 28.19 -10.51
N GLU A 523 9.22 27.69 -11.74
CA GLU A 523 8.80 28.41 -12.95
C GLU A 523 7.28 28.52 -13.03
N VAL A 524 6.57 27.45 -12.67
CA VAL A 524 5.11 27.46 -12.55
C VAL A 524 4.67 28.40 -11.44
N GLN A 525 5.33 28.38 -10.28
CA GLN A 525 5.01 29.26 -9.16
C GLN A 525 5.26 30.74 -9.50
N ASP A 526 6.37 31.05 -10.16
CA ASP A 526 6.68 32.41 -10.63
C ASP A 526 5.68 32.86 -11.71
N SER A 527 5.26 31.96 -12.58
CA SER A 527 4.23 32.21 -13.60
C SER A 527 2.86 32.47 -12.97
N PHE A 528 2.45 31.67 -11.99
CA PHE A 528 1.24 31.90 -11.20
C PHE A 528 1.28 33.24 -10.45
N GLN A 529 2.42 33.59 -9.84
CA GLN A 529 2.58 34.87 -9.15
C GLN A 529 2.44 36.08 -10.09
N LYS A 530 2.80 35.95 -11.37
CA LYS A 530 2.61 36.99 -12.39
C LYS A 530 1.14 37.21 -12.75
N LEU A 531 0.25 36.24 -12.47
CA LEU A 531 -1.20 36.40 -12.66
C LEU A 531 -1.85 37.34 -11.63
N LYS A 532 -1.13 37.68 -10.55
CA LYS A 532 -1.56 38.65 -9.51
C LYS A 532 -2.92 38.35 -8.87
N LEU A 533 -3.31 37.07 -8.81
CA LEU A 533 -4.53 36.61 -8.15
C LEU A 533 -4.40 36.49 -6.63
N HIS A 534 -3.17 36.45 -6.10
CA HIS A 534 -2.90 36.33 -4.68
C HIS A 534 -2.88 37.70 -3.99
N LYS A 535 -3.37 37.75 -2.75
CA LYS A 535 -3.27 38.91 -1.87
C LYS A 535 -1.84 39.04 -1.34
N LYS A 536 -1.30 40.25 -1.31
CA LYS A 536 -0.02 40.53 -0.65
C LYS A 536 -0.17 40.55 0.88
N ASN A 537 0.88 40.16 1.59
CA ASN A 537 0.96 40.25 3.04
C ASN A 537 1.25 41.70 3.50
N LYS A 538 1.25 41.93 4.82
CA LYS A 538 1.49 43.27 5.42
C LYS A 538 2.87 43.85 5.07
N ASP A 539 3.86 43.00 4.85
CA ASP A 539 5.24 43.37 4.49
C ASP A 539 5.43 43.57 2.96
N GLY A 540 4.35 43.49 2.17
CA GLY A 540 4.38 43.62 0.71
C GLY A 540 4.84 42.36 -0.04
N GLY A 541 5.11 41.27 0.67
CA GLY A 541 5.44 39.95 0.13
C GLY A 541 4.22 39.14 -0.33
N SER A 542 4.46 38.10 -1.12
CA SER A 542 3.40 37.28 -1.73
C SER A 542 2.97 36.07 -0.89
N PHE A 543 3.70 35.75 0.19
CA PHE A 543 3.45 34.57 1.03
C PHE A 543 2.82 34.97 2.36
N HIS A 544 1.81 34.21 2.77
CA HIS A 544 1.19 34.30 4.09
C HIS A 544 1.61 33.10 4.93
N LYS A 545 1.63 33.27 6.24
CA LYS A 545 1.85 32.19 7.20
C LYS A 545 0.58 31.92 8.00
N VAL A 546 0.26 30.64 8.16
CA VAL A 546 -0.86 30.19 8.99
C VAL A 546 -0.37 29.22 10.05
N LYS A 547 -0.95 29.30 11.25
CA LYS A 547 -0.67 28.40 12.36
C LYS A 547 -1.69 27.26 12.31
N VAL A 548 -1.21 26.03 12.29
CA VAL A 548 -2.04 24.83 12.35
C VAL A 548 -2.02 24.31 13.78
N VAL A 549 -3.18 24.20 14.42
CA VAL A 549 -3.34 23.69 15.79
C VAL A 549 -4.13 22.38 15.74
N GLY A 550 -3.43 21.25 15.82
CA GLY A 550 -4.07 19.93 15.83
C GLY A 550 -4.66 19.53 17.20
N PRO A 551 -5.48 18.46 17.25
CA PRO A 551 -6.13 17.98 18.48
C PRO A 551 -5.18 17.65 19.63
N ASN A 552 -3.92 17.31 19.30
CA ASN A 552 -2.87 16.96 20.27
C ASN A 552 -2.06 18.17 20.77
N LYS A 553 -2.56 19.40 20.61
CA LYS A 553 -1.92 20.68 21.05
C LYS A 553 -0.51 20.96 20.49
N LYS A 554 -0.05 20.23 19.47
CA LYS A 554 1.19 20.55 18.73
C LYS A 554 0.86 21.55 17.62
N SER A 555 1.55 22.69 17.62
CA SER A 555 1.40 23.71 16.57
C SER A 555 2.47 23.59 15.49
N SER A 556 2.07 23.63 14.23
CA SER A 556 2.98 23.77 13.08
C SER A 556 2.62 25.01 12.27
N THR A 557 3.52 25.48 11.40
CA THR A 557 3.28 26.64 10.53
C THR A 557 3.28 26.18 9.08
N LEU A 558 2.28 26.63 8.32
CA LEU A 558 2.22 26.45 6.86
C LEU A 558 2.41 27.81 6.17
N SER A 559 2.88 27.78 4.93
CA SER A 559 3.08 28.98 4.12
C SER A 559 2.53 28.77 2.71
N GLY A 560 2.08 29.85 2.09
CA GLY A 560 1.35 29.76 0.83
C GLY A 560 0.74 31.08 0.38
N TYR A 561 -0.04 31.02 -0.69
CA TYR A 561 -0.71 32.15 -1.29
C TYR A 561 -2.16 32.25 -0.83
N LEU A 562 -2.62 33.44 -0.50
CA LEU A 562 -4.01 33.69 -0.13
C LEU A 562 -4.76 34.22 -1.36
N VAL A 563 -5.77 33.49 -1.82
CA VAL A 563 -6.50 33.74 -3.06
C VAL A 563 -7.99 33.89 -2.76
N GLY A 564 -8.69 34.74 -3.51
CA GLY A 564 -10.13 34.91 -3.36
C GLY A 564 -10.88 33.62 -3.72
N LYS A 565 -11.91 33.28 -2.93
CA LYS A 565 -12.70 32.05 -3.15
C LYS A 565 -13.36 32.02 -4.55
N TYR A 566 -13.78 33.17 -5.06
CA TYR A 566 -14.40 33.29 -6.38
C TYR A 566 -13.40 33.23 -7.54
N ASP A 567 -12.11 33.40 -7.25
CA ASP A 567 -11.05 33.26 -8.26
C ASP A 567 -10.68 31.78 -8.50
N LEU A 568 -11.02 30.89 -7.57
CA LEU A 568 -10.69 29.44 -7.63
C LEU A 568 -11.91 28.53 -7.68
N MET A 569 -13.11 29.00 -7.33
CA MET A 569 -14.32 28.17 -7.33
C MET A 569 -15.51 28.90 -7.97
N GLU A 570 -16.20 28.19 -8.85
CA GLU A 570 -17.41 28.67 -9.51
C GLU A 570 -18.66 28.34 -8.69
N GLY A 571 -19.54 29.34 -8.52
CA GLY A 571 -20.93 29.17 -8.12
C GLY A 571 -21.17 28.75 -6.66
N GLY A 572 -21.56 29.72 -5.81
CA GLY A 572 -22.50 29.58 -4.68
C GLY A 572 -22.27 28.55 -3.57
N LYS A 573 -21.28 27.65 -3.65
CA LYS A 573 -20.99 26.67 -2.61
C LYS A 573 -20.40 27.38 -1.39
N GLU A 574 -21.06 27.22 -0.24
CA GLU A 574 -20.50 27.67 1.03
C GLU A 574 -19.23 26.90 1.36
N VAL A 575 -18.19 27.63 1.72
CA VAL A 575 -16.89 27.10 2.10
C VAL A 575 -16.71 27.47 3.56
N PHE A 576 -16.62 26.45 4.41
CA PHE A 576 -16.36 26.65 5.82
C PHE A 576 -14.86 26.79 6.05
N ASP A 577 -14.48 27.78 6.86
CA ASP A 577 -13.09 27.95 7.27
C ASP A 577 -12.59 26.73 8.04
N ASN A 578 -11.29 26.44 7.91
CA ASN A 578 -10.67 25.34 8.60
C ASN A 578 -10.56 25.66 10.11
N PRO A 579 -11.21 24.91 11.01
CA PRO A 579 -11.22 25.22 12.44
C PRO A 579 -9.87 24.98 13.13
N PHE A 580 -8.90 24.39 12.44
CA PHE A 580 -7.57 24.09 12.96
C PHE A 580 -6.49 25.01 12.41
N ILE A 581 -6.84 26.04 11.62
CA ILE A 581 -5.89 26.95 10.99
C ILE A 581 -6.24 28.39 11.28
N ASP A 582 -5.29 29.12 11.85
CA ASP A 582 -5.38 30.55 12.11
C ASP A 582 -4.37 31.33 11.25
N LEU A 583 -4.81 32.40 10.59
CA LEU A 583 -3.91 33.29 9.86
C LEU A 583 -3.03 34.09 10.83
N ILE A 584 -1.71 33.91 10.76
CA ILE A 584 -0.77 34.60 11.64
C ILE A 584 -0.65 36.08 11.23
N ASP A 585 -0.74 36.35 9.94
CA ASP A 585 -0.55 37.69 9.37
C ASP A 585 -1.83 38.58 9.46
N GLY A 586 -2.90 38.07 10.07
CA GLY A 586 -4.26 38.65 10.04
C GLY A 586 -4.75 39.32 11.33
N LYS A 587 -4.22 39.01 12.51
CA LYS A 587 -4.69 39.71 13.73
C LYS A 587 -4.09 41.12 13.80
N PRO A 588 -4.90 42.18 14.02
CA PRO A 588 -4.35 43.39 14.62
C PRO A 588 -3.76 43.00 15.98
N GLU A 589 -2.66 43.63 16.37
CA GLU A 589 -2.35 43.65 17.80
C GLU A 589 -3.51 44.36 18.51
N GLU A 590 -3.98 43.69 19.57
CA GLU A 590 -5.13 43.96 20.45
C GLU A 590 -6.49 43.37 20.04
#